data_AF-A0A258R7F5-F1
#
_entry.id   AF-A0A258R7F5-F1
#
_cell.length_a   1.000
_cell.length_b   1.000
_cell.length_c   1.000
_cell.angle_alpha   90.00
_cell.angle_beta   90.00
_cell.angle_gamma   90.00
#
_symmetry.space_group_name_H-M   'P 1'
#
loop_
_entity.id
_entity.type
_entity.pdbx_description
1 polymer ?
#
loop_
_entity_poly.entity_id
_entity_poly.type
_entity_poly.pdbx_seq_one_letter_code
_entity_poly.pdbx_strand_id
1 'polypeptide(L)'
;MWKPDAERIARTHVTALIGAVNSKHGQSLASYADLHAWTIANPADFWDMVWDDCAVIGEKGVQHLVDGDKMPGAQFFPDAKLNFAENLLRKRGDETAIVFRGEDKVKKRLSFDELHALTSRIQQALKAEGVGVGDRVAAMMPNMPETVAIMLAVTSLGAIFSSCSPDFGERGVLDRFGQIEPKVFFACDGYWYNGKRVDIGDKLVQVAAGLLTAQKVVIVPYLDCADEVAAKLPRASSFPAFIAPFTAAAVTFERVPFNQPLYIAFSSGTTGVPKCIVHGVGGTLLQHLKEHRYQCDLNAGDRLFYFSTCGWMMWNWLVSGLGIGATLCLFDGSPFAPNPQVLFDYAQDEKFTLFGTSAKYIDSLHKEGVRPCDTHDLS
;
A
#
# COMPACT_ATOMS: atom_id res chain seq x y z
N MET A 1 -10.59 28.13 10.40
CA MET A 1 -11.47 26.93 10.39
C MET A 1 -12.36 27.00 9.16
N TRP A 2 -12.71 25.85 8.58
CA TRP A 2 -13.50 25.71 7.34
C TRP A 2 -14.78 24.91 7.60
N LYS A 3 -15.84 25.14 6.83
CA LYS A 3 -17.11 24.40 6.88
C LYS A 3 -17.57 24.08 5.45
N PRO A 4 -17.96 22.83 5.14
CA PRO A 4 -18.51 22.48 3.84
C PRO A 4 -19.89 23.12 3.63
N ASP A 5 -20.19 23.48 2.38
CA ASP A 5 -21.53 23.85 1.96
C ASP A 5 -22.45 22.62 1.85
N ALA A 6 -23.76 22.89 1.75
CA ALA A 6 -24.78 21.84 1.69
C ALA A 6 -24.69 20.96 0.44
N GLU A 7 -24.23 21.51 -0.69
CA GLU A 7 -24.12 20.79 -1.95
C GLU A 7 -22.95 19.78 -1.91
N ARG A 8 -21.85 20.15 -1.27
CA ARG A 8 -20.73 19.25 -0.98
C ARG A 8 -21.16 18.14 -0.03
N ILE A 9 -21.84 18.48 1.07
CA ILE A 9 -22.35 17.46 2.02
C ILE A 9 -23.24 16.45 1.30
N ALA A 10 -24.22 16.92 0.52
CA ALA A 10 -25.20 16.08 -0.16
C ALA A 10 -24.59 15.08 -1.15
N ARG A 11 -23.41 15.37 -1.70
CA ARG A 11 -22.72 14.54 -2.70
C ARG A 11 -21.73 13.53 -2.10
N THR A 12 -21.48 13.56 -0.80
CA THR A 12 -20.51 12.64 -0.18
C THR A 12 -21.00 11.20 -0.14
N HIS A 13 -20.07 10.26 -0.21
CA HIS A 13 -20.33 8.84 0.01
C HIS A 13 -20.88 8.55 1.41
N VAL A 14 -20.54 9.36 2.41
CA VAL A 14 -21.10 9.26 3.77
C VAL A 14 -22.59 9.57 3.78
N THR A 15 -23.03 10.60 3.07
CA THR A 15 -24.47 10.92 2.97
C THR A 15 -25.22 9.81 2.22
N ALA A 16 -24.62 9.23 1.18
CA ALA A 16 -25.18 8.06 0.50
C ALA A 16 -25.29 6.85 1.45
N LEU A 17 -24.26 6.59 2.26
CA LEU A 17 -24.27 5.51 3.26
C LEU A 17 -25.36 5.71 4.33
N ILE A 18 -25.57 6.93 4.83
CA ILE A 18 -26.68 7.27 5.74
C ILE A 18 -28.02 6.87 5.11
N GLY A 19 -28.24 7.25 3.84
CA GLY A 19 -29.44 6.88 3.09
C GLY A 19 -29.61 5.36 2.96
N ALA A 20 -28.51 4.65 2.67
CA ALA A 20 -28.52 3.19 2.57
C ALA A 20 -28.87 2.51 3.91
N VAL A 21 -28.32 2.99 5.03
CA VAL A 21 -28.63 2.47 6.37
C VAL A 21 -30.10 2.70 6.72
N ASN A 22 -30.61 3.91 6.47
CA ASN A 22 -32.01 4.25 6.70
C ASN A 22 -32.95 3.34 5.89
N SER A 23 -32.63 3.10 4.62
CA SER A 23 -33.44 2.24 3.74
C SER A 23 -33.36 0.76 4.10
N LYS A 24 -32.16 0.21 4.38
CA LYS A 24 -31.95 -1.23 4.62
C LYS A 24 -32.37 -1.65 6.02
N HIS A 25 -32.18 -0.79 7.03
CA HIS A 25 -32.37 -1.12 8.44
C HIS A 25 -33.50 -0.32 9.12
N GLY A 26 -34.32 0.40 8.35
CA GLY A 26 -35.46 1.16 8.87
C GLY A 26 -35.09 2.25 9.86
N GLN A 27 -33.90 2.85 9.69
CA GLN A 27 -33.38 3.91 10.57
C GLN A 27 -33.82 5.30 10.10
N SER A 28 -33.57 6.32 10.92
CA SER A 28 -33.80 7.74 10.61
C SER A 28 -32.60 8.60 11.00
N LEU A 29 -31.40 8.15 10.61
CA LEU A 29 -30.15 8.84 10.83
C LEU A 29 -30.11 10.14 10.02
N ALA A 30 -29.72 11.25 10.64
CA ALA A 30 -29.70 12.57 10.02
C ALA A 30 -28.29 13.18 9.95
N SER A 31 -27.32 12.61 10.66
CA SER A 31 -25.98 13.16 10.79
C SER A 31 -24.89 12.09 10.84
N TYR A 32 -23.64 12.52 10.67
CA TYR A 32 -22.48 11.64 10.88
C TYR A 32 -22.42 11.08 12.30
N ALA A 33 -22.86 11.87 13.30
CA ALA A 33 -22.90 11.41 14.69
C ALA A 33 -23.88 10.25 14.87
N ASP A 34 -25.06 10.33 14.23
CA ASP A 34 -26.05 9.26 14.24
C ASP A 34 -25.51 8.00 13.54
N LEU A 35 -24.88 8.18 12.37
CA LEU A 35 -24.21 7.08 11.67
C LEU A 35 -23.16 6.41 12.55
N HIS A 36 -22.24 7.19 13.12
CA HIS A 36 -21.19 6.68 13.98
C HIS A 36 -21.76 5.89 15.17
N ALA A 37 -22.75 6.44 15.88
CA ALA A 37 -23.42 5.74 16.97
C ALA A 37 -24.06 4.42 16.51
N TRP A 38 -24.70 4.42 15.34
CA TRP A 38 -25.28 3.21 14.75
C TRP A 38 -24.22 2.16 14.40
N THR A 39 -23.07 2.55 13.84
CA THR A 39 -21.98 1.61 13.49
C THR A 39 -21.37 0.92 14.72
N ILE A 40 -21.32 1.60 15.87
CA ILE A 40 -20.85 1.04 17.15
C ILE A 40 -21.88 0.04 17.70
N ALA A 41 -23.17 0.39 17.62
CA ALA A 41 -24.25 -0.47 18.11
C ALA A 41 -24.48 -1.70 17.22
N ASN A 42 -24.20 -1.61 15.91
CA ASN A 42 -24.49 -2.64 14.91
C ASN A 42 -23.26 -2.97 14.05
N PRO A 43 -22.14 -3.43 14.64
CA PRO A 43 -20.89 -3.63 13.90
C PRO A 43 -20.98 -4.71 12.82
N ALA A 44 -21.73 -5.79 13.07
CA ALA A 44 -21.92 -6.87 12.10
C ALA A 44 -22.63 -6.38 10.83
N ASP A 45 -23.72 -5.63 10.99
CA ASP A 45 -24.50 -5.05 9.89
C ASP A 45 -23.73 -3.96 9.17
N PHE A 46 -22.99 -3.13 9.90
CA PHE A 46 -22.16 -2.10 9.29
C PHE A 46 -21.09 -2.71 8.38
N TRP A 47 -20.33 -3.69 8.85
CA TRP A 47 -19.28 -4.29 8.04
C TRP A 47 -19.84 -5.13 6.88
N ASP A 48 -21.01 -5.74 7.03
CA ASP A 48 -21.77 -6.35 5.91
C ASP A 48 -22.03 -5.32 4.80
N MET A 49 -22.55 -4.15 5.18
CA MET A 49 -22.82 -3.08 4.23
C MET A 49 -21.54 -2.54 3.58
N VAL A 50 -20.43 -2.41 4.33
CA VAL A 50 -19.14 -1.99 3.75
C VAL A 50 -18.66 -2.99 2.71
N TRP A 51 -18.75 -4.29 2.99
CA TRP A 51 -18.38 -5.35 2.04
C TRP A 51 -19.17 -5.21 0.73
N ASP A 52 -20.49 -5.07 0.83
CA ASP A 52 -21.39 -5.01 -0.33
C ASP A 52 -21.22 -3.71 -1.12
N ASP A 53 -21.22 -2.55 -0.45
CA ASP A 53 -21.11 -1.25 -1.11
C ASP A 53 -19.75 -1.08 -1.81
N CYS A 54 -18.67 -1.58 -1.20
CA CYS A 54 -17.35 -1.56 -1.82
C CYS A 54 -17.15 -2.66 -2.88
N ALA A 55 -18.15 -3.52 -3.10
CA ALA A 55 -18.12 -4.64 -4.05
C ALA A 55 -16.87 -5.52 -3.85
N VAL A 56 -16.66 -5.97 -2.60
CA VAL A 56 -15.53 -6.83 -2.25
C VAL A 56 -15.66 -8.18 -2.95
N ILE A 57 -14.62 -8.56 -3.67
CA ILE A 57 -14.50 -9.83 -4.40
C ILE A 57 -14.06 -10.91 -3.41
N GLY A 58 -14.90 -11.92 -3.25
CA GLY A 58 -14.66 -13.06 -2.37
C GLY A 58 -15.95 -13.77 -2.01
N GLU A 59 -15.84 -14.75 -1.14
CA GLU A 59 -16.95 -15.45 -0.49
C GLU A 59 -17.15 -14.80 0.88
N LYS A 60 -18.25 -14.05 1.08
CA LYS A 60 -18.50 -13.30 2.33
C LYS A 60 -18.85 -14.19 3.53
N GLY A 61 -19.39 -15.38 3.28
CA GLY A 61 -19.92 -16.23 4.34
C GLY A 61 -21.27 -15.74 4.89
N VAL A 62 -21.75 -16.39 5.96
CA VAL A 62 -23.05 -16.08 6.59
C VAL A 62 -22.85 -15.35 7.92
N GLN A 63 -21.83 -15.73 8.69
CA GLN A 63 -21.50 -15.04 9.94
C GLN A 63 -20.54 -13.87 9.65
N HIS A 64 -20.88 -12.67 10.12
CA HIS A 64 -20.07 -11.47 9.92
C HIS A 64 -19.28 -11.06 11.16
N LEU A 65 -19.75 -11.43 12.36
CA LEU A 65 -19.06 -11.16 13.62
C LEU A 65 -19.40 -12.24 14.66
N VAL A 66 -18.38 -12.81 15.28
CA VAL A 66 -18.47 -13.72 16.43
C VAL A 66 -17.62 -13.16 17.56
N ASP A 67 -18.13 -13.24 18.80
CA ASP A 67 -17.45 -12.72 20.00
C ASP A 67 -17.00 -11.25 19.88
N GLY A 68 -17.86 -10.39 19.33
CA GLY A 68 -17.54 -8.99 19.00
C GLY A 68 -17.16 -8.11 20.20
N ASP A 69 -17.40 -8.58 21.42
CA ASP A 69 -17.05 -7.94 22.69
C ASP A 69 -15.62 -8.29 23.18
N LYS A 70 -14.94 -9.27 22.55
CA LYS A 70 -13.61 -9.73 22.98
C LYS A 70 -12.46 -9.00 22.27
N MET A 71 -11.49 -8.52 23.05
CA MET A 71 -10.22 -8.01 22.54
C MET A 71 -9.03 -8.50 23.41
N PRO A 72 -8.14 -9.38 22.91
CA PRO A 72 -8.23 -10.11 21.63
C PRO A 72 -9.31 -11.20 21.64
N GLY A 73 -9.78 -11.62 20.46
CA GLY A 73 -10.66 -12.80 20.32
C GLY A 73 -11.85 -12.64 19.37
N ALA A 74 -12.26 -11.41 19.06
CA ALA A 74 -13.33 -11.17 18.07
C ALA A 74 -12.96 -11.73 16.69
N GLN A 75 -13.94 -12.35 16.03
CA GLN A 75 -13.78 -12.92 14.69
C GLN A 75 -14.73 -12.22 13.71
N PHE A 76 -14.16 -11.39 12.85
CA PHE A 76 -14.87 -10.79 11.73
C PHE A 76 -14.88 -11.76 10.56
N PHE A 77 -16.06 -11.98 9.97
CA PHE A 77 -16.31 -12.87 8.83
C PHE A 77 -15.57 -14.23 8.90
N PRO A 78 -15.83 -15.06 9.92
CA PRO A 78 -15.09 -16.32 10.13
C PRO A 78 -15.18 -17.30 8.95
N ASP A 79 -16.27 -17.26 8.19
CA ASP A 79 -16.49 -18.13 7.04
C ASP A 79 -15.95 -17.55 5.72
N ALA A 80 -15.48 -16.29 5.73
CA ALA A 80 -15.12 -15.61 4.50
C ALA A 80 -13.79 -16.08 3.92
N LYS A 81 -13.75 -16.15 2.58
CA LYS A 81 -12.55 -16.38 1.80
C LYS A 81 -12.39 -15.31 0.73
N LEU A 82 -11.24 -14.66 0.71
CA LEU A 82 -10.96 -13.57 -0.22
C LEU A 82 -9.46 -13.45 -0.49
N ASN A 83 -9.11 -12.65 -1.49
CA ASN A 83 -7.73 -12.31 -1.75
C ASN A 83 -7.56 -10.78 -1.82
N PHE A 84 -6.54 -10.27 -1.13
CA PHE A 84 -6.27 -8.83 -1.08
C PHE A 84 -5.91 -8.28 -2.47
N ALA A 85 -4.98 -8.92 -3.17
CA ALA A 85 -4.55 -8.50 -4.49
C ALA A 85 -5.70 -8.57 -5.50
N GLU A 86 -6.55 -9.60 -5.46
CA GLU A 86 -7.73 -9.73 -6.34
C GLU A 86 -8.62 -8.47 -6.29
N ASN A 87 -8.85 -7.95 -5.08
CA ASN A 87 -9.65 -6.76 -4.86
C ASN A 87 -8.96 -5.47 -5.37
N LEU A 88 -7.64 -5.36 -5.20
CA LEU A 88 -6.87 -4.21 -5.69
C LEU A 88 -6.68 -4.24 -7.22
N LEU A 89 -6.72 -5.42 -7.81
CA LEU A 89 -6.46 -5.66 -9.23
C LEU A 89 -7.74 -5.88 -10.05
N ARG A 90 -8.89 -5.48 -9.52
CA ARG A 90 -10.20 -5.63 -10.20
C ARG A 90 -10.32 -4.78 -11.47
N LYS A 91 -9.66 -3.63 -11.53
CA LYS A 91 -9.64 -2.75 -12.70
C LYS A 91 -8.61 -3.24 -13.75
N ARG A 92 -8.94 -3.03 -15.02
CA ARG A 92 -8.17 -3.41 -16.23
C ARG A 92 -8.18 -2.25 -17.22
N GLY A 93 -7.32 -2.31 -18.22
CA GLY A 93 -7.28 -1.37 -19.33
C GLY A 93 -6.01 -0.52 -19.38
N ASP A 94 -5.98 0.34 -20.39
CA ASP A 94 -4.90 1.27 -20.71
C ASP A 94 -4.89 2.53 -19.81
N GLU A 95 -5.95 2.75 -19.04
CA GLU A 95 -6.01 3.80 -18.03
C GLU A 95 -4.84 3.69 -17.03
N THR A 96 -4.33 4.84 -16.61
CA THR A 96 -3.19 4.91 -15.70
C THR A 96 -3.53 4.35 -14.32
N ALA A 97 -2.79 3.33 -13.86
CA ALA A 97 -2.87 2.82 -12.50
C ALA A 97 -1.88 3.51 -11.57
N ILE A 98 -0.66 3.78 -12.06
CA ILE A 98 0.42 4.34 -11.25
C ILE A 98 1.14 5.44 -12.03
N VAL A 99 1.37 6.57 -11.39
CA VAL A 99 2.34 7.59 -11.78
C VAL A 99 3.42 7.65 -10.71
N PHE A 100 4.68 7.72 -11.10
CA PHE A 100 5.81 7.73 -10.18
C PHE A 100 6.80 8.84 -10.53
N ARG A 101 7.26 9.57 -9.51
CA ARG A 101 8.40 10.49 -9.57
C ARG A 101 9.43 10.16 -8.48
N GLY A 102 10.66 9.87 -8.89
CA GLY A 102 11.84 9.83 -8.03
C GLY A 102 12.56 11.17 -8.13
N GLU A 103 12.19 12.14 -7.28
CA GLU A 103 12.56 13.56 -7.41
C GLU A 103 12.46 14.07 -8.87
N ASP A 104 13.50 14.75 -9.36
CA ASP A 104 13.71 15.15 -10.74
C ASP A 104 14.52 14.12 -11.55
N LYS A 105 14.77 12.92 -11.00
CA LYS A 105 15.71 11.93 -11.54
C LYS A 105 15.04 10.83 -12.34
N VAL A 106 13.91 10.32 -11.86
CA VAL A 106 13.23 9.16 -12.46
C VAL A 106 11.73 9.43 -12.57
N LYS A 107 11.13 9.09 -13.71
CA LYS A 107 9.67 9.11 -13.89
C LYS A 107 9.22 7.80 -14.51
N LYS A 108 8.13 7.22 -13.99
CA LYS A 108 7.49 6.02 -14.56
C LYS A 108 5.98 6.21 -14.56
N ARG A 109 5.30 5.59 -15.52
CA ARG A 109 3.85 5.51 -15.58
C ARG A 109 3.47 4.09 -16.00
N LEU A 110 2.52 3.50 -15.29
CA LEU A 110 1.98 2.18 -15.61
C LEU A 110 0.46 2.29 -15.77
N SER A 111 -0.08 1.70 -16.83
CA SER A 111 -1.50 1.40 -16.95
C SER A 111 -1.91 0.27 -15.99
N PHE A 112 -3.22 0.05 -15.84
CA PHE A 112 -3.71 -1.12 -15.11
C PHE A 112 -3.22 -2.41 -15.77
N ASP A 113 -3.25 -2.52 -17.09
CA ASP A 113 -2.77 -3.72 -17.79
C ASP A 113 -1.26 -3.94 -17.66
N GLU A 114 -0.46 -2.87 -17.65
CA GLU A 114 0.99 -2.95 -17.39
C GLU A 114 1.29 -3.39 -15.95
N LEU A 115 0.55 -2.86 -14.98
CA LEU A 115 0.65 -3.29 -13.58
C LEU A 115 0.31 -4.78 -13.44
N HIS A 116 -0.75 -5.23 -14.09
CA HIS A 116 -1.12 -6.65 -14.13
C HIS A 116 -0.06 -7.53 -14.77
N ALA A 117 0.50 -7.12 -15.90
CA ALA A 117 1.55 -7.86 -16.58
C ALA A 117 2.83 -7.94 -15.75
N LEU A 118 3.17 -6.88 -15.01
CA LEU A 118 4.29 -6.87 -14.07
C LEU A 118 4.03 -7.79 -12.88
N THR A 119 2.88 -7.63 -12.21
CA THR A 119 2.48 -8.50 -11.08
C THR A 119 2.43 -9.97 -11.49
N SER A 120 1.92 -10.29 -12.68
CA SER A 120 1.85 -11.66 -13.20
C SER A 120 3.22 -12.32 -13.30
N ARG A 121 4.21 -11.62 -13.88
CA ARG A 121 5.56 -12.17 -14.03
C ARG A 121 6.27 -12.33 -12.68
N ILE A 122 6.09 -11.38 -11.77
CA ILE A 122 6.61 -11.49 -10.40
C ILE A 122 5.95 -12.66 -9.67
N GLN A 123 4.62 -12.83 -9.81
CA GLN A 123 3.90 -13.94 -9.20
C GLN A 123 4.44 -15.29 -9.67
N GLN A 124 4.66 -15.45 -10.98
CA GLN A 124 5.22 -16.67 -11.55
C GLN A 124 6.64 -16.94 -11.04
N ALA A 125 7.48 -15.90 -10.99
CA ALA A 125 8.84 -16.01 -10.45
C ALA A 125 8.84 -16.40 -8.97
N LEU A 126 7.98 -15.79 -8.14
CA LEU A 126 7.81 -16.15 -6.74
C LEU A 126 7.32 -17.59 -6.56
N LYS A 127 6.38 -18.06 -7.39
CA LYS A 127 5.94 -19.46 -7.39
C LYS A 127 7.09 -20.41 -7.74
N ALA A 128 7.96 -20.04 -8.68
CA ALA A 128 9.13 -20.84 -9.04
C ALA A 128 10.16 -20.94 -7.91
N GLU A 129 10.25 -19.91 -7.06
CA GLU A 129 11.02 -19.92 -5.80
C GLU A 129 10.27 -20.63 -4.64
N GLY A 130 9.10 -21.23 -4.91
CA GLY A 130 8.34 -21.99 -3.93
C GLY A 130 7.61 -21.14 -2.88
N VAL A 131 7.30 -19.87 -3.20
CA VAL A 131 6.50 -18.99 -2.33
C VAL A 131 5.02 -19.36 -2.43
N GLY A 132 4.37 -19.52 -1.27
CA GLY A 132 2.93 -19.77 -1.16
C GLY A 132 2.33 -19.23 0.15
N VAL A 133 1.18 -19.78 0.52
CA VAL A 133 0.39 -19.31 1.68
C VAL A 133 1.22 -19.34 2.97
N GLY A 134 1.31 -18.20 3.65
CA GLY A 134 2.01 -18.07 4.95
C GLY A 134 3.53 -17.89 4.88
N ASP A 135 4.13 -17.97 3.69
CA ASP A 135 5.53 -17.56 3.50
C ASP A 135 5.68 -16.05 3.66
N ARG A 136 6.80 -15.59 4.21
CA ARG A 136 7.09 -14.16 4.32
C ARG A 136 8.00 -13.74 3.18
N VAL A 137 7.67 -12.61 2.56
CA VAL A 137 8.52 -11.93 1.58
C VAL A 137 8.81 -10.53 2.12
N ALA A 138 10.09 -10.22 2.27
CA ALA A 138 10.56 -8.94 2.79
C ALA A 138 11.06 -8.04 1.68
N ALA A 139 10.85 -6.73 1.80
CA ALA A 139 11.27 -5.73 0.82
C ALA A 139 11.93 -4.52 1.50
N MET A 140 13.19 -4.23 1.15
CA MET A 140 13.89 -2.99 1.48
C MET A 140 13.89 -2.08 0.25
N MET A 141 12.80 -1.34 0.05
CA MET A 141 12.44 -0.77 -1.25
C MET A 141 11.92 0.67 -1.13
N PRO A 142 12.19 1.54 -2.12
CA PRO A 142 11.57 2.86 -2.22
C PRO A 142 10.10 2.78 -2.65
N ASN A 143 9.38 3.90 -2.58
CA ASN A 143 7.98 3.99 -2.99
C ASN A 143 7.86 4.07 -4.53
N MET A 144 8.07 2.94 -5.21
CA MET A 144 8.11 2.84 -6.67
C MET A 144 7.11 1.78 -7.21
N PRO A 145 6.77 1.80 -8.53
CA PRO A 145 5.80 0.87 -9.12
C PRO A 145 6.14 -0.60 -8.89
N GLU A 146 7.41 -0.97 -8.95
CA GLU A 146 7.88 -2.33 -8.71
C GLU A 146 7.56 -2.81 -7.29
N THR A 147 7.68 -1.96 -6.27
CA THR A 147 7.32 -2.30 -4.88
C THR A 147 5.83 -2.63 -4.77
N VAL A 148 4.97 -1.86 -5.43
CA VAL A 148 3.52 -2.13 -5.49
C VAL A 148 3.26 -3.47 -6.17
N ALA A 149 3.87 -3.71 -7.33
CA ALA A 149 3.69 -4.94 -8.08
C ALA A 149 4.20 -6.18 -7.32
N ILE A 150 5.31 -6.06 -6.58
CA ILE A 150 5.84 -7.12 -5.70
C ILE A 150 4.82 -7.43 -4.59
N MET A 151 4.30 -6.42 -3.90
CA MET A 151 3.31 -6.63 -2.85
C MET A 151 2.05 -7.32 -3.38
N LEU A 152 1.55 -6.90 -4.55
CA LEU A 152 0.40 -7.54 -5.21
C LEU A 152 0.71 -9.00 -5.59
N ALA A 153 1.93 -9.28 -6.09
CA ALA A 153 2.35 -10.63 -6.44
C ALA A 153 2.47 -11.54 -5.20
N VAL A 154 3.01 -11.02 -4.09
CA VAL A 154 3.10 -11.76 -2.82
C VAL A 154 1.71 -12.05 -2.27
N THR A 155 0.87 -11.03 -2.15
CA THR A 155 -0.45 -11.15 -1.53
C THR A 155 -1.46 -11.92 -2.39
N SER A 156 -1.28 -11.97 -3.72
CA SER A 156 -2.04 -12.86 -4.61
C SER A 156 -1.75 -14.35 -4.39
N LEU A 157 -0.62 -14.70 -3.78
CA LEU A 157 -0.25 -16.08 -3.41
C LEU A 157 -0.72 -16.47 -2.00
N GLY A 158 -1.37 -15.57 -1.27
CA GLY A 158 -1.65 -15.74 0.16
C GLY A 158 -0.39 -15.69 1.04
N ALA A 159 0.74 -15.26 0.47
CA ALA A 159 1.97 -14.99 1.20
C ALA A 159 1.90 -13.62 1.91
N ILE A 160 2.79 -13.43 2.87
CA ILE A 160 2.79 -12.32 3.81
C ILE A 160 3.87 -11.32 3.37
N PHE A 161 3.46 -10.08 3.12
CA PHE A 161 4.38 -9.02 2.71
C PHE A 161 4.86 -8.21 3.92
N SER A 162 6.15 -7.86 3.93
CA SER A 162 6.71 -6.94 4.92
C SER A 162 7.72 -6.02 4.23
N SER A 163 7.74 -4.75 4.61
CA SER A 163 8.63 -3.78 3.98
C SER A 163 9.27 -2.81 4.95
N CYS A 164 10.40 -2.27 4.54
CA CYS A 164 11.04 -1.12 5.13
C CYS A 164 11.63 -0.22 4.03
N SER A 165 12.00 0.98 4.42
CA SER A 165 12.58 1.97 3.52
C SER A 165 14.09 1.73 3.37
N PRO A 166 14.69 2.02 2.19
CA PRO A 166 16.11 1.76 1.93
C PRO A 166 17.04 2.69 2.71
N ASP A 167 16.53 3.70 3.40
CA ASP A 167 17.28 4.55 4.34
C ASP A 167 17.52 3.90 5.71
N PHE A 168 16.87 2.76 6.00
CA PHE A 168 17.13 2.03 7.24
C PHE A 168 18.57 1.53 7.28
N GLY A 169 19.19 1.63 8.47
CA GLY A 169 20.49 1.04 8.76
C GLY A 169 20.41 -0.48 8.90
N GLU A 170 21.53 -1.16 8.69
CA GLU A 170 21.66 -2.64 8.69
C GLU A 170 20.97 -3.29 9.89
N ARG A 171 21.34 -2.86 11.10
CA ARG A 171 20.76 -3.36 12.34
C ARG A 171 19.24 -3.16 12.39
N GLY A 172 18.76 -2.02 11.94
CA GLY A 172 17.31 -1.74 11.91
C GLY A 172 16.54 -2.66 10.97
N VAL A 173 17.17 -3.13 9.89
CA VAL A 173 16.62 -4.12 8.98
C VAL A 173 16.66 -5.52 9.60
N LEU A 174 17.81 -5.94 10.13
CA LEU A 174 17.99 -7.26 10.73
C LEU A 174 17.13 -7.47 11.99
N ASP A 175 17.03 -6.46 12.85
CA ASP A 175 16.16 -6.48 14.03
C ASP A 175 14.67 -6.63 13.65
N ARG A 176 14.29 -6.38 12.39
CA ARG A 176 12.91 -6.55 11.89
C ARG A 176 12.76 -7.84 11.11
N PHE A 177 13.46 -7.95 9.99
CA PHE A 177 13.31 -9.06 9.05
C PHE A 177 13.90 -10.37 9.58
N GLY A 178 14.90 -10.31 10.47
CA GLY A 178 15.41 -11.49 11.16
C GLY A 178 14.35 -12.20 12.01
N GLN A 179 13.37 -11.46 12.55
CA GLN A 179 12.28 -12.03 13.37
C GLN A 179 11.24 -12.78 12.55
N ILE A 180 11.07 -12.44 11.27
CA ILE A 180 9.98 -12.97 10.43
C ILE A 180 10.46 -14.02 9.43
N GLU A 181 11.77 -14.24 9.36
CA GLU A 181 12.40 -15.27 8.54
C GLU A 181 11.85 -15.31 7.10
N PRO A 182 12.10 -14.27 6.28
CA PRO A 182 11.55 -14.20 4.93
C PRO A 182 12.18 -15.26 4.02
N LYS A 183 11.36 -15.89 3.17
CA LYS A 183 11.80 -16.84 2.14
C LYS A 183 12.48 -16.13 0.97
N VAL A 184 11.96 -14.96 0.58
CA VAL A 184 12.52 -14.11 -0.48
C VAL A 184 12.72 -12.70 0.05
N PHE A 185 13.86 -12.09 -0.32
CA PHE A 185 14.20 -10.71 0.02
C PHE A 185 14.38 -9.86 -1.24
N PHE A 186 13.60 -8.79 -1.37
CA PHE A 186 13.76 -7.78 -2.41
C PHE A 186 14.48 -6.55 -1.84
N ALA A 187 15.40 -5.97 -2.61
CA ALA A 187 16.03 -4.69 -2.28
C ALA A 187 16.28 -3.88 -3.55
N CYS A 188 16.32 -2.55 -3.46
CA CYS A 188 16.78 -1.73 -4.59
C CYS A 188 18.32 -1.68 -4.64
N ASP A 189 18.89 -1.31 -5.78
CA ASP A 189 20.33 -1.05 -5.91
C ASP A 189 20.77 0.29 -5.29
N GLY A 190 19.83 1.18 -5.01
CA GLY A 190 20.03 2.45 -4.30
C GLY A 190 18.84 3.39 -4.51
N TYR A 191 19.02 4.67 -4.21
CA TYR A 191 17.97 5.67 -4.37
C TYR A 191 18.55 7.10 -4.51
N TRP A 192 17.67 8.05 -4.84
CA TRP A 192 17.99 9.48 -4.84
C TRP A 192 17.31 10.15 -3.64
N TYR A 193 18.05 10.99 -2.91
CA TYR A 193 17.46 11.80 -1.84
C TYR A 193 18.15 13.15 -1.73
N ASN A 194 17.35 14.21 -1.78
CA ASN A 194 17.77 15.59 -1.77
C ASN A 194 18.83 15.88 -2.87
N GLY A 195 18.59 15.40 -4.08
CA GLY A 195 19.49 15.50 -5.23
C GLY A 195 20.76 14.65 -5.15
N LYS A 196 20.95 13.86 -4.10
CA LYS A 196 22.14 13.03 -3.90
C LYS A 196 21.85 11.57 -4.25
N ARG A 197 22.79 10.96 -4.99
CA ARG A 197 22.80 9.51 -5.25
C ARG A 197 23.20 8.79 -3.97
N VAL A 198 22.43 7.78 -3.56
CA VAL A 198 22.71 6.93 -2.40
C VAL A 198 22.80 5.48 -2.85
N ASP A 199 24.02 4.96 -2.90
CA ASP A 199 24.29 3.53 -3.15
C ASP A 199 24.10 2.75 -1.84
N ILE A 200 23.47 1.56 -1.92
CA ILE A 200 23.28 0.68 -0.76
C ILE A 200 23.85 -0.73 -0.96
N GLY A 201 24.62 -0.99 -2.02
CA GLY A 201 25.12 -2.32 -2.35
C GLY A 201 25.94 -2.95 -1.22
N ASP A 202 26.88 -2.21 -0.63
CA ASP A 202 27.71 -2.72 0.47
C ASP A 202 26.88 -3.02 1.73
N LYS A 203 25.88 -2.18 2.01
CA LYS A 203 24.91 -2.40 3.09
C LYS A 203 24.11 -3.68 2.85
N LEU A 204 23.70 -3.93 1.61
CA LEU A 204 22.94 -5.13 1.26
C LEU A 204 23.74 -6.41 1.45
N VAL A 205 25.07 -6.39 1.25
CA VAL A 205 25.93 -7.55 1.53
C VAL A 205 25.80 -7.98 2.99
N GLN A 206 25.85 -7.02 3.92
CA GLN A 206 25.70 -7.29 5.36
C GLN A 206 24.28 -7.75 5.71
N VAL A 207 23.27 -7.07 5.19
CA VAL A 207 21.86 -7.43 5.42
C VAL A 207 21.56 -8.84 4.91
N ALA A 208 21.93 -9.16 3.67
CA ALA A 208 21.66 -10.46 3.07
C ALA A 208 22.39 -11.60 3.80
N ALA A 209 23.60 -11.35 4.30
CA ALA A 209 24.32 -12.33 5.12
C ALA A 209 23.61 -12.61 6.46
N GLY A 210 22.92 -11.62 7.04
CA GLY A 210 22.15 -11.78 8.27
C GLY A 210 20.76 -12.40 8.09
N LEU A 211 20.21 -12.39 6.87
CA LEU A 211 18.91 -13.01 6.55
C LEU A 211 19.09 -14.49 6.18
N LEU A 212 19.42 -15.32 7.17
CA LEU A 212 19.82 -16.71 6.98
C LEU A 212 18.78 -17.59 6.27
N THR A 213 17.49 -17.31 6.47
CA THR A 213 16.38 -18.08 5.89
C THR A 213 15.98 -17.65 4.48
N ALA A 214 16.48 -16.51 4.00
CA ALA A 214 16.21 -16.04 2.64
C ALA A 214 16.87 -16.99 1.63
N GLN A 215 16.07 -17.64 0.80
CA GLN A 215 16.53 -18.57 -0.23
C GLN A 215 16.91 -17.85 -1.52
N LYS A 216 16.30 -16.67 -1.73
CA LYS A 216 16.50 -15.83 -2.90
C LYS A 216 16.59 -14.36 -2.50
N VAL A 217 17.56 -13.66 -3.08
CA VAL A 217 17.67 -12.19 -3.03
C VAL A 217 17.41 -11.62 -4.43
N VAL A 218 16.61 -10.57 -4.54
CA VAL A 218 16.30 -9.94 -5.83
C VAL A 218 16.59 -8.44 -5.76
N ILE A 219 17.48 -7.98 -6.64
CA ILE A 219 17.89 -6.56 -6.69
C ILE A 219 17.11 -5.82 -7.77
N VAL A 220 16.30 -4.87 -7.35
CA VAL A 220 15.44 -4.06 -8.22
C VAL A 220 16.19 -2.80 -8.68
N PRO A 221 16.26 -2.54 -10.00
CA PRO A 221 16.98 -1.38 -10.50
C PRO A 221 16.24 -0.08 -10.19
N TYR A 222 16.98 0.86 -9.58
CA TYR A 222 16.58 2.24 -9.38
C TYR A 222 17.70 3.20 -9.81
N LEU A 223 18.96 2.80 -9.58
CA LEU A 223 20.18 3.49 -9.98
C LEU A 223 20.88 2.85 -11.19
N ASP A 224 20.20 1.90 -11.83
CA ASP A 224 20.61 1.14 -13.01
C ASP A 224 21.91 0.32 -12.82
N CYS A 225 22.15 -0.17 -11.60
CA CYS A 225 23.30 -1.04 -11.26
C CYS A 225 22.91 -2.35 -10.57
N ALA A 226 21.65 -2.79 -10.73
CA ALA A 226 21.12 -4.00 -10.10
C ALA A 226 21.92 -5.29 -10.38
N ASP A 227 22.44 -5.47 -11.59
CA ASP A 227 23.27 -6.65 -11.93
C ASP A 227 24.61 -6.64 -11.18
N GLU A 228 25.25 -5.48 -11.08
CA GLU A 228 26.52 -5.31 -10.35
C GLU A 228 26.34 -5.56 -8.85
N VAL A 229 25.25 -5.06 -8.27
CA VAL A 229 24.92 -5.29 -6.86
C VAL A 229 24.57 -6.76 -6.63
N ALA A 230 23.74 -7.36 -7.48
CA ALA A 230 23.39 -8.78 -7.38
C ALA A 230 24.61 -9.70 -7.45
N ALA A 231 25.60 -9.38 -8.29
CA ALA A 231 26.84 -10.17 -8.40
C ALA A 231 27.66 -10.23 -7.09
N LYS A 232 27.47 -9.28 -6.18
CA LYS A 232 28.15 -9.24 -4.86
C LYS A 232 27.44 -10.07 -3.78
N LEU A 233 26.22 -10.54 -4.05
CA LEU A 233 25.31 -11.10 -3.05
C LEU A 233 25.10 -12.60 -3.28
N PRO A 234 25.11 -13.43 -2.22
CA PRO A 234 24.81 -14.85 -2.37
C PRO A 234 23.33 -15.06 -2.72
N ARG A 235 23.05 -16.02 -3.61
CA ARG A 235 21.67 -16.38 -4.04
C ARG A 235 20.89 -15.19 -4.60
N ALA A 236 21.58 -14.23 -5.20
CA ALA A 236 20.98 -13.03 -5.74
C ALA A 236 20.80 -13.08 -7.27
N SER A 237 19.83 -12.33 -7.76
CA SER A 237 19.72 -11.96 -9.18
C SER A 237 19.17 -10.55 -9.31
N SER A 238 19.45 -9.87 -10.42
CA SER A 238 18.73 -8.66 -10.75
C SER A 238 17.25 -8.96 -11.01
N PHE A 239 16.40 -7.97 -10.79
CA PHE A 239 14.96 -8.08 -11.01
C PHE A 239 14.61 -8.36 -12.48
N PRO A 240 15.23 -7.73 -13.50
CA PRO A 240 15.01 -8.10 -14.89
C PRO A 240 15.30 -9.59 -15.15
N ALA A 241 16.44 -10.11 -14.67
CA ALA A 241 16.78 -11.53 -14.82
C ALA A 241 15.80 -12.45 -14.06
N PHE A 242 15.31 -12.02 -12.90
CA PHE A 242 14.36 -12.77 -12.09
C PHE A 242 13.02 -12.99 -12.80
N ILE A 243 12.51 -11.98 -13.52
CA ILE A 243 11.21 -12.06 -14.21
C ILE A 243 11.31 -12.43 -15.69
N ALA A 244 12.49 -12.34 -16.31
CA ALA A 244 12.71 -12.61 -17.73
C ALA A 244 12.21 -13.99 -18.24
N PRO A 245 12.28 -15.09 -17.45
CA PRO A 245 11.78 -16.38 -17.91
C PRO A 245 10.25 -16.46 -18.08
N PHE A 246 9.51 -15.46 -17.57
CA PHE A 246 8.06 -15.52 -17.46
C PHE A 246 7.38 -14.54 -18.42
N THR A 247 6.44 -15.06 -19.20
CA THR A 247 5.54 -14.22 -20.02
C THR A 247 4.32 -13.84 -19.20
N ALA A 248 3.83 -12.61 -19.37
CA ALA A 248 2.63 -12.16 -18.67
C ALA A 248 1.43 -13.05 -19.02
N ALA A 249 0.74 -13.52 -17.98
CA ALA A 249 -0.50 -14.28 -18.05
C ALA A 249 -1.53 -13.71 -17.07
N ALA A 250 -2.75 -14.25 -17.04
CA ALA A 250 -3.72 -13.87 -16.02
C ALA A 250 -3.16 -14.14 -14.60
N VAL A 251 -3.22 -13.13 -13.73
CA VAL A 251 -2.84 -13.26 -12.32
C VAL A 251 -3.83 -14.22 -11.66
N THR A 252 -3.31 -15.24 -10.97
CA THR A 252 -4.15 -16.15 -10.16
C THR A 252 -4.26 -15.63 -8.73
N PHE A 253 -5.35 -15.93 -8.02
CA PHE A 253 -5.54 -15.42 -6.66
C PHE A 253 -5.88 -16.56 -5.71
N GLU A 254 -5.03 -16.77 -4.71
CA GLU A 254 -5.29 -17.73 -3.64
C GLU A 254 -6.24 -17.08 -2.62
N ARG A 255 -7.50 -17.49 -2.60
CA ARG A 255 -8.49 -16.96 -1.65
C ARG A 255 -8.31 -17.63 -0.30
N VAL A 256 -7.91 -16.83 0.68
CA VAL A 256 -7.55 -17.25 2.04
C VAL A 256 -8.61 -16.81 3.05
N PRO A 257 -8.65 -17.40 4.26
CA PRO A 257 -9.56 -16.96 5.32
C PRO A 257 -9.41 -15.46 5.65
N PHE A 258 -10.47 -14.83 6.13
CA PHE A 258 -10.50 -13.39 6.45
C PHE A 258 -9.34 -12.90 7.33
N ASN A 259 -8.97 -13.68 8.35
CA ASN A 259 -7.92 -13.35 9.31
C ASN A 259 -6.53 -13.90 8.93
N GLN A 260 -6.36 -14.45 7.72
CA GLN A 260 -5.03 -14.84 7.22
C GLN A 260 -4.08 -13.63 7.29
N PRO A 261 -2.83 -13.80 7.77
CA PRO A 261 -1.84 -12.73 7.76
C PRO A 261 -1.61 -12.15 6.36
N LEU A 262 -1.67 -10.83 6.24
CA LEU A 262 -1.42 -10.06 5.02
C LEU A 262 -0.08 -9.32 5.11
N TYR A 263 0.04 -8.49 6.15
CA TYR A 263 1.21 -7.66 6.40
C TYR A 263 1.82 -7.95 7.75
N ILE A 264 3.15 -7.86 7.81
CA ILE A 264 3.87 -7.65 9.07
C ILE A 264 4.49 -6.26 9.04
N ALA A 265 3.94 -5.37 9.87
CA ALA A 265 4.47 -4.04 10.15
C ALA A 265 5.25 -4.05 11.47
N PHE A 266 6.04 -3.01 11.72
CA PHE A 266 6.87 -2.92 12.93
C PHE A 266 6.64 -1.62 13.68
N SER A 267 6.49 -1.69 15.00
CA SER A 267 6.51 -0.49 15.84
C SER A 267 7.94 -0.01 16.09
N SER A 268 8.10 1.29 16.36
CA SER A 268 9.35 1.83 16.91
C SER A 268 9.46 1.38 18.37
N GLY A 269 10.18 0.28 18.62
CA GLY A 269 10.45 -0.17 19.98
C GLY A 269 11.23 0.89 20.76
N THR A 270 10.69 1.40 21.86
CA THR A 270 11.39 2.34 22.76
C THR A 270 12.19 1.63 23.85
N THR A 271 11.97 0.33 24.03
CA THR A 271 12.53 -0.47 25.14
C THR A 271 13.08 -1.83 24.72
N GLY A 272 13.21 -2.11 23.42
CA GLY A 272 13.69 -3.40 22.91
C GLY A 272 13.59 -3.54 21.38
N VAL A 273 13.72 -4.78 20.89
CA VAL A 273 13.57 -5.12 19.47
C VAL A 273 12.17 -4.69 18.98
N PRO A 274 12.03 -4.13 17.75
CA PRO A 274 10.73 -3.75 17.18
C PRO A 274 9.70 -4.88 17.25
N LYS A 275 8.46 -4.57 17.65
CA LYS A 275 7.39 -5.60 17.73
C LYS A 275 6.79 -5.84 16.35
N CYS A 276 6.65 -7.11 15.97
CA CYS A 276 5.90 -7.54 14.79
C CYS A 276 4.39 -7.33 15.01
N ILE A 277 3.77 -6.47 14.20
CA ILE A 277 2.33 -6.23 14.18
C ILE A 277 1.79 -6.91 12.94
N VAL A 278 0.96 -7.94 13.14
CA VAL A 278 0.36 -8.71 12.04
C VAL A 278 -1.02 -8.15 11.73
N HIS A 279 -1.24 -7.79 10.47
CA HIS A 279 -2.55 -7.37 9.95
C HIS A 279 -3.16 -8.48 9.09
N GLY A 280 -4.46 -8.77 9.28
CA GLY A 280 -5.19 -9.77 8.51
C GLY A 280 -5.68 -9.24 7.16
N VAL A 281 -5.88 -10.14 6.19
CA VAL A 281 -6.32 -9.84 4.81
C VAL A 281 -7.62 -9.04 4.78
N GLY A 282 -8.69 -9.59 5.33
CA GLY A 282 -10.02 -8.99 5.24
C GLY A 282 -10.16 -7.73 6.07
N GLY A 283 -9.65 -7.75 7.30
CA GLY A 283 -9.71 -6.57 8.19
C GLY A 283 -8.99 -5.36 7.59
N THR A 284 -7.81 -5.56 7.01
CA THR A 284 -7.07 -4.49 6.34
C THR A 284 -7.82 -3.98 5.12
N LEU A 285 -8.31 -4.89 4.26
CA LEU A 285 -9.03 -4.52 3.05
C LEU A 285 -10.27 -3.69 3.37
N LEU A 286 -11.15 -4.19 4.25
CA LEU A 286 -12.39 -3.49 4.59
C LEU A 286 -12.12 -2.14 5.26
N GLN A 287 -11.16 -2.08 6.18
CA GLN A 287 -10.80 -0.83 6.83
C GLN A 287 -10.31 0.21 5.81
N HIS A 288 -9.41 -0.17 4.91
CA HIS A 288 -8.88 0.74 3.89
C HIS A 288 -9.95 1.17 2.89
N LEU A 289 -10.80 0.25 2.41
CA LEU A 289 -11.90 0.59 1.50
C LEU A 289 -12.90 1.56 2.16
N LYS A 290 -13.24 1.32 3.44
CA LYS A 290 -14.08 2.23 4.23
C LYS A 290 -13.43 3.61 4.38
N GLU A 291 -12.12 3.70 4.63
CA GLU A 291 -11.43 4.99 4.74
C GLU A 291 -11.41 5.72 3.41
N HIS A 292 -10.97 5.06 2.34
CA HIS A 292 -10.92 5.65 1.01
C HIS A 292 -12.28 6.16 0.56
N ARG A 293 -13.32 5.32 0.67
CA ARG A 293 -14.63 5.66 0.14
C ARG A 293 -15.37 6.68 0.99
N TYR A 294 -15.42 6.48 2.31
CA TYR A 294 -16.28 7.30 3.16
C TYR A 294 -15.53 8.44 3.86
N GLN A 295 -14.28 8.23 4.26
CA GLN A 295 -13.52 9.26 5.02
C GLN A 295 -12.74 10.20 4.09
N CYS A 296 -12.34 9.69 2.93
CA CYS A 296 -11.62 10.45 1.91
C CYS A 296 -12.47 10.80 0.68
N ASP A 297 -13.69 10.29 0.61
CA ASP A 297 -14.66 10.55 -0.47
C ASP A 297 -14.14 10.18 -1.88
N LEU A 298 -13.27 9.17 -1.97
CA LEU A 298 -12.59 8.79 -3.21
C LEU A 298 -13.50 8.02 -4.17
N ASN A 299 -13.29 8.27 -5.47
CA ASN A 299 -13.97 7.64 -6.59
C ASN A 299 -12.97 6.92 -7.51
N ALA A 300 -13.50 6.04 -8.37
CA ALA A 300 -12.69 5.46 -9.43
C ALA A 300 -12.19 6.56 -10.38
N GLY A 301 -10.90 6.53 -10.73
CA GLY A 301 -10.25 7.55 -11.57
C GLY A 301 -9.59 8.70 -10.81
N ASP A 302 -9.90 8.85 -9.51
CA ASP A 302 -9.25 9.83 -8.63
C ASP A 302 -7.74 9.61 -8.55
N ARG A 303 -7.00 10.70 -8.29
CA ARG A 303 -5.54 10.75 -8.27
C ARG A 303 -5.10 10.84 -6.81
N LEU A 304 -4.78 9.69 -6.23
CA LEU A 304 -4.49 9.52 -4.80
C LEU A 304 -2.99 9.66 -4.54
N PHE A 305 -2.61 10.66 -3.74
CA PHE A 305 -1.25 10.88 -3.28
C PHE A 305 -1.18 10.85 -1.75
N TYR A 306 -0.15 10.18 -1.22
CA TYR A 306 0.28 10.36 0.16
C TYR A 306 1.80 10.36 0.23
N PHE A 307 2.40 11.42 0.78
CA PHE A 307 3.84 11.48 0.98
C PHE A 307 4.26 10.49 2.08
N SER A 308 4.77 9.33 1.68
CA SER A 308 5.13 8.21 2.56
C SER A 308 6.26 7.37 1.96
N THR A 309 6.98 6.65 2.81
CA THR A 309 7.93 5.59 2.41
C THR A 309 7.35 4.21 2.71
N CYS A 310 7.97 3.16 2.17
CA CYS A 310 7.57 1.76 2.41
C CYS A 310 7.83 1.25 3.85
N GLY A 311 8.35 2.11 4.74
CA GLY A 311 8.46 1.82 6.18
C GLY A 311 7.26 2.28 7.01
N TRP A 312 6.30 2.98 6.42
CA TRP A 312 5.13 3.52 7.11
C TRP A 312 3.83 2.88 6.61
N MET A 313 2.88 2.67 7.52
CA MET A 313 1.57 2.10 7.18
C MET A 313 0.78 2.94 6.16
N MET A 314 1.07 4.24 6.04
CA MET A 314 0.45 5.10 5.03
C MET A 314 0.79 4.69 3.60
N TRP A 315 1.90 3.98 3.38
CA TRP A 315 2.18 3.36 2.09
C TRP A 315 1.23 2.19 1.82
N ASN A 316 0.97 1.32 2.80
CA ASN A 316 0.00 0.23 2.66
C ASN A 316 -1.41 0.78 2.40
N TRP A 317 -1.78 1.86 3.11
CA TRP A 317 -3.03 2.58 2.90
C TRP A 317 -3.12 3.14 1.47
N LEU A 318 -2.12 3.90 1.03
CA LEU A 318 -2.04 4.46 -0.33
C LEU A 318 -2.25 3.39 -1.40
N VAL A 319 -1.56 2.25 -1.29
CA VAL A 319 -1.63 1.19 -2.30
C VAL A 319 -3.03 0.55 -2.37
N SER A 320 -3.75 0.47 -1.26
CA SER A 320 -5.16 0.01 -1.26
C SER A 320 -6.11 0.92 -2.04
N GLY A 321 -5.70 2.13 -2.44
CA GLY A 321 -6.48 3.00 -3.33
C GLY A 321 -6.80 2.35 -4.69
N LEU A 322 -5.98 1.40 -5.14
CA LEU A 322 -6.27 0.57 -6.33
C LEU A 322 -7.59 -0.19 -6.19
N GLY A 323 -7.95 -0.58 -4.95
CA GLY A 323 -9.19 -1.28 -4.64
C GLY A 323 -10.45 -0.45 -4.91
N ILE A 324 -10.37 0.89 -4.92
CA ILE A 324 -11.47 1.76 -5.36
C ILE A 324 -11.30 2.26 -6.80
N GLY A 325 -10.25 1.80 -7.50
CA GLY A 325 -9.99 2.16 -8.90
C GLY A 325 -9.32 3.52 -9.08
N ALA A 326 -8.69 4.07 -8.03
CA ALA A 326 -7.89 5.28 -8.12
C ALA A 326 -6.56 5.03 -8.83
N THR A 327 -6.01 6.09 -9.41
CA THR A 327 -4.61 6.14 -9.83
C THR A 327 -3.74 6.52 -8.65
N LEU A 328 -2.70 5.73 -8.39
CA LEU A 328 -1.72 6.03 -7.37
C LEU A 328 -0.67 7.01 -7.90
N CYS A 329 -0.47 8.10 -7.17
CA CYS A 329 0.61 9.03 -7.41
C CYS A 329 1.70 8.74 -6.38
N LEU A 330 2.76 8.05 -6.82
CA LEU A 330 3.89 7.66 -6.01
C LEU A 330 5.00 8.71 -6.12
N PHE A 331 5.68 8.95 -5.01
CA PHE A 331 6.85 9.82 -4.95
C PHE A 331 7.91 9.19 -4.06
N ASP A 332 9.15 9.22 -4.55
CA ASP A 332 10.34 8.82 -3.80
C ASP A 332 11.35 9.97 -3.82
N GLY A 333 11.87 10.33 -2.63
CA GLY A 333 12.83 11.43 -2.48
C GLY A 333 12.45 12.46 -1.41
N SER A 334 13.21 13.55 -1.39
CA SER A 334 12.99 14.69 -0.51
C SER A 334 11.79 15.51 -0.98
N PRO A 335 10.89 15.94 -0.07
CA PRO A 335 9.77 16.79 -0.41
C PRO A 335 10.19 18.27 -0.59
N PHE A 336 11.50 18.56 -0.55
CA PHE A 336 12.10 19.89 -0.73
C PHE A 336 13.11 19.96 -1.87
N ALA A 337 13.30 18.87 -2.63
CA ALA A 337 14.25 18.81 -3.73
C ALA A 337 13.56 18.57 -5.07
N PRO A 338 13.94 19.29 -6.15
CA PRO A 338 15.01 20.30 -6.19
C PRO A 338 14.63 21.64 -5.54
N ASN A 339 13.36 21.80 -5.16
CA ASN A 339 12.84 22.99 -4.51
C ASN A 339 11.66 22.64 -3.58
N PRO A 340 11.24 23.55 -2.68
CA PRO A 340 10.13 23.32 -1.74
C PRO A 340 8.74 23.16 -2.38
N GLN A 341 8.57 23.51 -3.66
CA GLN A 341 7.31 23.40 -4.40
C GLN A 341 7.14 22.06 -5.11
N VAL A 342 8.15 21.18 -5.11
CA VAL A 342 8.19 19.94 -5.91
C VAL A 342 6.93 19.07 -5.80
N LEU A 343 6.34 18.94 -4.60
CA LEU A 343 5.14 18.13 -4.43
C LEU A 343 3.88 18.84 -4.95
N PHE A 344 3.84 20.17 -4.96
CA PHE A 344 2.74 20.94 -5.56
C PHE A 344 2.87 21.02 -7.08
N ASP A 345 4.10 21.11 -7.61
CA ASP A 345 4.38 20.95 -9.04
C ASP A 345 3.83 19.59 -9.51
N TYR A 346 4.10 18.53 -8.74
CA TYR A 346 3.58 17.20 -9.03
C TYR A 346 2.05 17.13 -8.94
N ALA A 347 1.47 17.72 -7.90
CA ALA A 347 0.03 17.73 -7.70
C ALA A 347 -0.71 18.45 -8.84
N GLN A 348 -0.19 19.58 -9.33
CA GLN A 348 -0.73 20.30 -10.47
C GLN A 348 -0.60 19.50 -11.77
N ASP A 349 0.60 18.96 -12.05
CA ASP A 349 0.88 18.24 -13.29
C ASP A 349 -0.02 17.00 -13.47
N GLU A 350 -0.27 16.28 -12.37
CA GLU A 350 -1.06 15.04 -12.39
C GLU A 350 -2.50 15.21 -11.87
N LYS A 351 -2.87 16.44 -11.49
CA LYS A 351 -4.22 16.81 -11.01
C LYS A 351 -4.67 15.94 -9.83
N PHE A 352 -3.91 15.98 -8.75
CA PHE A 352 -4.24 15.21 -7.56
C PHE A 352 -5.62 15.57 -7.03
N THR A 353 -6.42 14.55 -6.72
CA THR A 353 -7.72 14.73 -6.06
C THR A 353 -7.60 14.61 -4.55
N LEU A 354 -6.58 13.88 -4.06
CA LEU A 354 -6.23 13.80 -2.64
C LEU A 354 -4.73 13.95 -2.44
N PHE A 355 -4.34 14.95 -1.64
CA PHE A 355 -2.95 15.19 -1.23
C PHE A 355 -2.79 14.91 0.28
N GLY A 356 -2.21 13.77 0.63
CA GLY A 356 -1.88 13.40 2.00
C GLY A 356 -0.44 13.77 2.38
N THR A 357 -0.24 14.39 3.54
CA THR A 357 1.08 14.77 4.05
C THR A 357 1.10 14.92 5.58
N SER A 358 2.25 15.29 6.15
CA SER A 358 2.41 15.54 7.58
C SER A 358 2.26 17.03 7.94
N ALA A 359 1.78 17.32 9.15
CA ALA A 359 1.73 18.67 9.68
C ALA A 359 3.12 19.35 9.72
N LYS A 360 4.18 18.57 10.00
CA LYS A 360 5.56 19.06 10.01
C LYS A 360 6.00 19.58 8.64
N TYR A 361 5.61 18.89 7.56
CA TYR A 361 5.89 19.36 6.20
C TYR A 361 5.19 20.70 5.92
N ILE A 362 3.92 20.83 6.27
CA ILE A 362 3.14 22.07 6.11
C ILE A 362 3.77 23.23 6.90
N ASP A 363 4.18 22.99 8.15
CA ASP A 363 4.85 23.99 8.99
C ASP A 363 6.21 24.43 8.40
N SER A 364 7.00 23.49 7.87
CA SER A 364 8.25 23.82 7.17
C SER A 364 8.02 24.70 5.94
N LEU A 365 7.03 24.38 5.10
CA LEU A 365 6.67 25.19 3.93
C LEU A 365 6.25 26.61 4.32
N HIS A 366 5.47 26.73 5.40
CA HIS A 366 5.04 28.03 5.92
C HIS A 366 6.23 28.89 6.35
N LYS A 367 7.21 28.29 7.05
CA LYS A 367 8.45 28.97 7.47
C LYS A 367 9.31 29.40 6.30
N GLU A 368 9.30 28.65 5.20
CA GLU A 368 10.00 28.99 3.96
C GLU A 368 9.22 29.98 3.07
N GLY A 369 8.01 30.39 3.48
CA GLY A 369 7.20 31.36 2.74
C GLY A 369 6.56 30.79 1.47
N VAL A 370 6.44 29.46 1.35
CA VAL A 370 5.82 28.81 0.19
C VAL A 370 4.31 29.05 0.22
N ARG A 371 3.75 29.55 -0.88
CA ARG A 371 2.32 29.88 -1.02
C ARG A 371 1.75 29.23 -2.29
N PRO A 372 1.42 27.92 -2.26
CA PRO A 372 0.98 27.19 -3.44
C PRO A 372 -0.28 27.77 -4.09
N CYS A 373 -1.16 28.41 -3.31
CA CYS A 373 -2.36 29.06 -3.83
C CYS A 373 -2.09 30.22 -4.80
N ASP A 374 -0.89 30.80 -4.75
CA ASP A 374 -0.51 31.92 -5.62
C ASP A 374 0.22 31.44 -6.88
N THR A 375 0.75 30.21 -6.86
CA THR A 375 1.67 29.68 -7.89
C THR A 375 1.14 28.47 -8.64
N HIS A 376 0.14 27.77 -8.08
CA HIS A 376 -0.38 26.52 -8.64
C HIS A 376 -1.90 26.55 -8.77
N ASP A 377 -2.39 25.98 -9.86
CA ASP A 377 -3.79 25.59 -10.01
C ASP A 377 -3.99 24.19 -9.42
N LEU A 378 -4.54 24.17 -8.20
CA LEU A 378 -4.83 22.95 -7.43
C LEU A 378 -6.34 22.73 -7.28
N SER A 379 -7.14 23.34 -8.17
CA SER A 379 -8.61 23.30 -8.14
C SER A 379 -9.22 22.06 -8.75
#